data_AF-A0A409YW18-F1
#
_entry.id   AF-A0A409YW18-F1
#
_cell.length_a   1.000
_cell.length_b   1.000
_cell.length_c   1.000
_cell.angle_alpha   90.00
_cell.angle_beta   90.00
_cell.angle_gamma   90.00
#
_symmetry.space_group_name_H-M   'P 1'
#
loop_
_entity.id
_entity.type
_entity.pdbx_description
1 polymer ?
#
loop_
_entity_poly.entity_id
_entity_poly.type
_entity_poly.pdbx_seq_one_letter_code
_entity_poly.pdbx_strand_id
1 'polypeptide(L)'
;MRFKNVQTGDISIERWSGKLPQQSFRILLLGVTGSGKSSFIEALAGSGQQLGISGGTLESVTQDIEAFRINNLLGKWGDGDEWPIYLVDSPGFSDSKLSELEIVNKIEEWRKINRAIHYVFYFCRITDTRMPGTVRRLMKLVKSLDVNPSNLTVITSMWNTICRAEAMKRAEDNFAHLRNVTWKDEIKEGANIVKFQKTQPSAVAIVSGIKWAFISTGTFNVSNNPLLPPLVFAELLDRIQNAQLERQTLLDDRIQLLVNPNDDLESIFVASLRDVDERIVSYINQLIAFGAPPAGFDINPRSVQYQNLLHATSACQRFINAAKGALKNLPSSSDYSTRRGELKATIQSAKQELEQAYFALRDFGSPPAGLGSSSIPLHVTNQITLEALYQRHRLQLRLKRQ
;
A
#
# COMPACT_ATOMS: atom_id res chain seq x y z
N MET A 1 -26.15 -33.22 -7.73
CA MET A 1 -26.34 -32.21 -8.80
C MET A 1 -25.00 -31.81 -9.39
N ARG A 2 -24.85 -31.80 -10.72
CA ARG A 2 -23.64 -31.31 -11.40
C ARG A 2 -23.87 -29.88 -11.87
N PHE A 3 -23.12 -28.95 -11.30
CA PHE A 3 -23.12 -27.53 -11.63
C PHE A 3 -22.28 -27.31 -12.90
N LYS A 4 -22.68 -26.39 -13.77
CA LYS A 4 -22.00 -26.08 -15.04
C LYS A 4 -21.99 -24.58 -15.26
N ASN A 5 -20.90 -24.03 -15.82
CA ASN A 5 -20.97 -22.70 -16.39
C ASN A 5 -21.85 -22.75 -17.63
N VAL A 6 -22.67 -21.73 -17.80
CA VAL A 6 -23.51 -21.56 -18.99
C VAL A 6 -22.91 -20.43 -19.80
N GLN A 7 -22.28 -20.79 -20.91
CA GLN A 7 -21.80 -19.81 -21.88
C GLN A 7 -22.91 -19.56 -22.90
N THR A 8 -23.41 -18.32 -22.98
CA THR A 8 -24.54 -17.94 -23.83
C THR A 8 -24.12 -17.24 -25.13
N GLY A 9 -22.81 -17.07 -25.34
CA GLY A 9 -22.22 -16.37 -26.49
C GLY A 9 -20.72 -16.12 -26.30
N ASP A 10 -20.15 -15.23 -27.09
CA ASP A 10 -18.75 -14.81 -26.93
C ASP A 10 -18.56 -14.05 -25.61
N ILE A 11 -17.55 -14.44 -24.84
CA ILE A 11 -17.28 -13.82 -23.54
C ILE A 11 -16.68 -12.44 -23.78
N SER A 12 -17.27 -11.45 -23.12
CA SER A 12 -16.75 -10.09 -23.04
C SER A 12 -16.85 -9.60 -21.60
N ILE A 13 -16.27 -8.44 -21.32
CA ILE A 13 -16.26 -7.87 -19.98
C ILE A 13 -16.64 -6.39 -20.04
N GLU A 14 -17.44 -5.95 -19.08
CA GLU A 14 -17.84 -4.55 -18.95
C GLU A 14 -17.56 -4.04 -17.55
N ARG A 15 -17.12 -2.79 -17.43
CA ARG A 15 -16.99 -2.13 -16.13
C ARG A 15 -18.38 -1.90 -15.56
N TRP A 16 -18.59 -2.25 -14.30
CA TRP A 16 -19.88 -2.13 -13.63
C TRP A 16 -19.88 -0.93 -12.68
N SER A 17 -20.84 -0.02 -12.88
CA SER A 17 -21.07 1.11 -11.98
C SER A 17 -22.27 0.86 -11.08
N GLY A 18 -22.09 1.02 -9.77
CA GLY A 18 -23.17 0.95 -8.79
C GLY A 18 -23.22 -0.37 -8.01
N LYS A 19 -24.32 -0.56 -7.27
CA LYS A 19 -24.50 -1.71 -6.39
C LYS A 19 -24.70 -2.99 -7.21
N LEU A 20 -24.01 -4.06 -6.84
CA LEU A 20 -24.15 -5.34 -7.54
C LEU A 20 -25.51 -6.00 -7.22
N PRO A 21 -26.11 -6.75 -8.17
CA PRO A 21 -27.31 -7.54 -7.92
C PRO A 21 -27.12 -8.48 -6.72
N GLN A 22 -28.21 -8.74 -5.98
CA GLN A 22 -28.13 -9.66 -4.83
C GLN A 22 -27.82 -11.09 -5.26
N GLN A 23 -28.43 -11.55 -6.35
CA GLN A 23 -28.22 -12.85 -6.98
C GLN A 23 -27.08 -12.73 -8.01
N SER A 24 -25.84 -12.78 -7.54
CA SER A 24 -24.66 -12.66 -8.39
C SER A 24 -23.47 -13.37 -7.75
N PHE A 25 -22.61 -13.99 -8.56
CA PHE A 25 -21.29 -14.45 -8.10
C PHE A 25 -20.27 -13.32 -8.16
N ARG A 26 -19.37 -13.29 -7.17
CA ARG A 26 -18.39 -12.20 -7.00
C ARG A 26 -17.04 -12.79 -6.64
N ILE A 27 -16.06 -12.57 -7.50
CA ILE A 27 -14.71 -13.08 -7.38
C ILE A 27 -13.80 -11.89 -7.03
N LEU A 28 -13.22 -11.90 -5.83
CA LEU A 28 -12.24 -10.89 -5.43
C LEU A 28 -10.86 -11.24 -6.00
N LEU A 29 -10.22 -10.30 -6.67
CA LEU A 29 -8.85 -10.45 -7.17
C LEU A 29 -7.87 -9.89 -6.14
N LEU A 30 -7.05 -10.74 -5.53
CA LEU A 30 -6.01 -10.38 -4.57
C LEU A 30 -4.63 -10.63 -5.16
N GLY A 31 -3.63 -9.90 -4.68
CA GLY A 31 -2.23 -10.07 -5.09
C GLY A 31 -1.47 -8.75 -5.05
N VAL A 32 -0.15 -8.84 -5.04
CA VAL A 32 0.72 -7.65 -5.03
C VAL A 32 0.53 -6.77 -6.27
N THR A 33 0.96 -5.51 -6.21
CA THR A 33 1.05 -4.65 -7.39
C THR A 33 1.89 -5.32 -8.48
N GLY A 34 1.39 -5.29 -9.73
CA GLY A 34 2.03 -5.96 -10.86
C GLY A 34 1.87 -7.49 -10.91
N SER A 35 1.03 -8.11 -10.07
CA SER A 35 0.80 -9.57 -10.09
C SER A 35 -0.05 -10.07 -11.27
N GLY A 36 -0.63 -9.17 -12.07
CA GLY A 36 -1.42 -9.52 -13.26
C GLY A 36 -2.94 -9.54 -13.06
N LYS A 37 -3.48 -8.99 -11.97
CA LYS A 37 -4.93 -8.87 -11.70
C LYS A 37 -5.67 -8.15 -12.85
N SER A 38 -5.28 -6.92 -13.16
CA SER A 38 -5.93 -6.14 -14.22
C SER A 38 -5.63 -6.71 -15.62
N SER A 39 -4.45 -7.32 -15.84
CA SER A 39 -4.17 -8.05 -17.09
C SER A 39 -5.04 -9.28 -17.28
N PHE A 40 -5.54 -9.90 -16.21
CA PHE A 40 -6.50 -11.00 -16.29
C PHE A 40 -7.88 -10.51 -16.73
N ILE A 41 -8.33 -9.37 -16.21
CA ILE A 41 -9.58 -8.72 -16.62
C ILE A 41 -9.49 -8.31 -18.09
N GLU A 42 -8.39 -7.68 -18.50
CA GLU A 42 -8.20 -7.32 -19.92
C GLU A 42 -8.13 -8.54 -20.84
N ALA A 43 -7.51 -9.64 -20.39
CA ALA A 43 -7.51 -10.86 -21.17
C ALA A 43 -8.94 -11.40 -21.40
N LEU A 44 -9.86 -11.24 -20.44
CA LEU A 44 -11.27 -11.63 -20.63
C LEU A 44 -12.01 -10.75 -21.63
N ALA A 45 -11.64 -9.49 -21.77
CA ALA A 45 -12.24 -8.57 -22.76
C ALA A 45 -12.01 -9.00 -24.22
N GLY A 46 -10.95 -9.79 -24.46
CA GLY A 46 -10.55 -10.22 -25.80
C GLY A 46 -9.66 -9.20 -26.51
N SER A 47 -9.07 -9.60 -27.64
CA SER A 47 -8.04 -8.82 -28.35
C SER A 47 -8.50 -7.49 -28.95
N GLY A 48 -9.80 -7.23 -28.99
CA GLY A 48 -10.40 -6.02 -29.58
C GLY A 48 -10.80 -4.93 -28.58
N GLN A 49 -10.69 -5.16 -27.26
CA GLN A 49 -11.10 -4.20 -26.23
C GLN A 49 -9.93 -3.88 -25.30
N GLN A 50 -9.52 -2.60 -25.28
CA GLN A 50 -8.57 -2.08 -24.29
C GLN A 50 -9.35 -1.31 -23.24
N LEU A 51 -9.46 -1.88 -22.04
CA LEU A 51 -10.08 -1.21 -20.89
C LEU A 51 -9.16 -0.14 -20.28
N GLY A 52 -7.87 -0.15 -20.64
CA GLY A 52 -6.88 0.80 -20.13
C GLY A 52 -6.59 0.64 -18.65
N ILE A 53 -6.79 -0.56 -18.09
CA ILE A 53 -6.66 -0.84 -16.66
C ILE A 53 -5.35 -1.57 -16.33
N SER A 54 -4.72 -2.21 -17.31
CA SER A 54 -3.38 -2.76 -17.14
C SER A 54 -2.32 -1.78 -17.65
N GLY A 55 -1.70 -1.06 -16.72
CA GLY A 55 -0.56 -0.19 -17.00
C GLY A 55 0.76 -0.92 -16.84
N GLY A 56 1.74 -0.63 -17.70
CA GLY A 56 3.14 -1.04 -17.54
C GLY A 56 3.96 -0.09 -16.66
N THR A 57 3.31 0.89 -16.02
CA THR A 57 3.95 1.89 -15.16
C THR A 57 4.33 1.30 -13.81
N LEU A 58 5.40 1.83 -13.20
CA LEU A 58 5.86 1.44 -11.87
C LEU A 58 4.86 1.85 -10.77
N GLU A 59 4.01 2.85 -11.01
CA GLU A 59 2.90 3.22 -10.13
C GLU A 59 1.68 2.33 -10.36
N SER A 60 1.04 1.94 -9.25
CA SER A 60 -0.23 1.19 -9.28
C SER A 60 -1.34 2.02 -9.90
N VAL A 61 -1.95 1.49 -10.95
CA VAL A 61 -3.06 2.13 -11.68
C VAL A 61 -4.37 2.04 -10.89
N THR A 62 -4.58 0.94 -10.15
CA THR A 62 -5.81 0.66 -9.41
C THR A 62 -5.70 1.17 -7.97
N GLN A 63 -6.37 2.29 -7.66
CA GLN A 63 -6.38 2.92 -6.34
C GLN A 63 -7.68 2.69 -5.55
N ASP A 64 -8.74 2.27 -6.24
CA ASP A 64 -10.05 1.95 -5.67
C ASP A 64 -10.54 0.59 -6.15
N ILE A 65 -11.57 0.07 -5.48
CA ILE A 65 -12.17 -1.23 -5.84
C ILE A 65 -13.15 -1.03 -6.98
N GLU A 66 -12.92 -1.76 -8.07
CA GLU A 66 -13.77 -1.72 -9.26
C GLU A 66 -14.41 -3.09 -9.51
N ALA A 67 -15.66 -3.09 -9.98
CA ALA A 67 -16.37 -4.29 -10.37
C ALA A 67 -16.46 -4.39 -11.89
N PHE A 68 -16.34 -5.61 -12.40
CA PHE A 68 -16.44 -5.93 -13.82
C PHE A 68 -17.37 -7.11 -14.02
N ARG A 69 -18.37 -6.96 -14.87
CA ARG A 69 -19.29 -8.05 -15.20
C ARG A 69 -18.73 -8.87 -16.35
N ILE A 70 -18.68 -10.19 -16.18
CA ILE A 70 -18.39 -11.11 -17.28
C ILE A 70 -19.70 -11.35 -18.03
N ASN A 71 -19.75 -10.89 -19.27
CA ASN A 71 -20.90 -11.08 -20.15
C ASN A 71 -20.86 -12.47 -20.77
N ASN A 72 -22.04 -13.01 -21.05
CA ASN A 72 -22.24 -14.32 -21.67
C ASN A 72 -21.64 -15.52 -20.92
N LEU A 73 -21.35 -15.36 -19.62
CA LEU A 73 -20.95 -16.44 -18.73
C LEU A 73 -21.75 -16.35 -17.43
N LEU A 74 -22.57 -17.37 -17.18
CA LEU A 74 -23.40 -17.45 -15.99
C LEU A 74 -22.98 -18.64 -15.12
N GLY A 75 -22.97 -18.43 -13.81
CA GLY A 75 -22.82 -19.51 -12.84
C GLY A 75 -24.19 -20.09 -12.54
N LYS A 76 -24.38 -21.40 -12.74
CA LYS A 76 -25.63 -22.08 -12.38
C LYS A 76 -25.56 -22.60 -10.95
N TRP A 77 -26.53 -22.28 -10.09
CA TRP A 77 -26.66 -22.77 -8.72
C TRP A 77 -27.92 -23.65 -8.54
N GLY A 78 -27.75 -24.89 -8.08
CA GLY A 78 -28.87 -25.76 -7.70
C GLY A 78 -29.88 -26.06 -8.82
N ASP A 79 -31.16 -25.96 -8.49
CA ASP A 79 -32.33 -26.37 -9.30
C ASP A 79 -32.74 -25.41 -10.43
N GLY A 80 -31.89 -24.45 -10.84
CA GLY A 80 -32.17 -23.70 -12.07
C GLY A 80 -31.67 -22.27 -12.14
N ASP A 81 -31.26 -21.67 -11.02
CA ASP A 81 -30.90 -20.25 -11.01
C ASP A 81 -29.54 -20.02 -11.66
N GLU A 82 -29.52 -19.11 -12.64
CA GLU A 82 -28.31 -18.66 -13.34
C GLU A 82 -27.96 -17.26 -12.87
N TRP A 83 -26.78 -17.11 -12.25
CA TRP A 83 -26.34 -15.85 -11.68
C TRP A 83 -25.19 -15.26 -12.50
N PRO A 84 -25.21 -13.93 -12.75
CA PRO A 84 -24.11 -13.22 -13.36
C PRO A 84 -22.85 -13.29 -12.50
N ILE A 85 -21.69 -13.33 -13.16
CA ILE A 85 -20.38 -13.38 -12.52
C ILE A 85 -19.72 -12.01 -12.61
N TYR A 86 -19.24 -11.51 -11.48
CA TYR A 86 -18.49 -10.28 -11.36
C TYR A 86 -17.07 -10.55 -10.86
N LEU A 87 -16.09 -9.91 -11.50
CA LEU A 87 -14.75 -9.75 -10.98
C LEU A 87 -14.68 -8.46 -10.18
N VAL A 88 -14.03 -8.50 -9.04
CA VAL A 88 -13.83 -7.36 -8.16
C VAL A 88 -12.32 -7.12 -8.11
N ASP A 89 -11.84 -6.15 -8.89
CA ASP A 89 -10.44 -5.77 -8.89
C ASP A 89 -10.16 -4.94 -7.64
N SER A 90 -9.12 -5.31 -6.89
CA SER A 90 -8.65 -4.54 -5.74
C SER A 90 -7.33 -3.86 -6.07
N PRO A 91 -7.00 -2.75 -5.38
CA PRO A 91 -5.63 -2.27 -5.34
C PRO A 91 -4.66 -3.39 -4.98
N GLY A 92 -3.44 -3.30 -5.51
CA GLY A 92 -2.40 -4.28 -5.22
C GLY A 92 -1.86 -4.13 -3.82
N PHE A 93 -1.60 -5.25 -3.14
CA PHE A 93 -0.84 -5.22 -1.90
C PHE A 93 0.61 -4.81 -2.19
N SER A 94 1.32 -4.32 -1.16
CA SER A 94 2.66 -3.75 -1.35
C SER A 94 2.68 -2.53 -2.27
N ASP A 95 1.59 -1.76 -2.28
CA ASP A 95 1.48 -0.50 -2.99
C ASP A 95 2.41 0.55 -2.38
N SER A 96 2.95 1.48 -3.17
CA SER A 96 3.81 2.57 -2.67
C SER A 96 3.03 3.65 -1.91
N LYS A 97 1.74 3.82 -2.23
CA LYS A 97 0.85 4.85 -1.70
C LYS A 97 -0.13 4.27 -0.67
N LEU A 98 -0.70 3.09 -0.95
CA LEU A 98 -1.70 2.45 -0.09
C LEU A 98 -1.07 1.45 0.90
N SER A 99 -1.46 1.51 2.17
CA SER A 99 -1.07 0.50 3.17
C SER A 99 -1.89 -0.78 3.04
N GLU A 100 -1.42 -1.89 3.61
CA GLU A 100 -2.22 -3.14 3.63
C GLU A 100 -3.53 -2.94 4.41
N LEU A 101 -3.51 -2.14 5.48
CA LEU A 101 -4.71 -1.80 6.24
C LEU A 101 -5.73 -1.03 5.40
N GLU A 102 -5.26 -0.06 4.60
CA GLU A 102 -6.14 0.76 3.76
C GLU A 102 -6.80 -0.08 2.66
N ILE A 103 -6.04 -0.97 2.02
CA ILE A 103 -6.58 -1.92 1.02
C ILE A 103 -7.64 -2.82 1.68
N VAL A 104 -7.33 -3.35 2.85
CA VAL A 104 -8.24 -4.20 3.62
C VAL A 104 -9.52 -3.46 4.01
N ASN A 105 -9.42 -2.20 4.44
CA ASN A 105 -10.59 -1.35 4.75
C ASN A 105 -11.44 -1.06 3.51
N LYS A 106 -10.81 -0.74 2.37
CA LYS A 106 -11.51 -0.55 1.10
C LYS A 106 -12.33 -1.81 0.73
N ILE A 107 -11.76 -3.01 0.92
CA ILE A 107 -12.46 -4.28 0.63
C ILE A 107 -13.66 -4.45 1.57
N GLU A 108 -13.52 -4.17 2.86
CA GLU A 108 -14.63 -4.24 3.81
C GLU A 108 -15.73 -3.22 3.53
N GLU A 109 -15.38 -1.98 3.18
CA GLU A 109 -16.34 -0.95 2.80
C GLU A 109 -17.12 -1.36 1.54
N TRP A 110 -16.40 -1.84 0.52
CA TRP A 110 -17.04 -2.35 -0.70
C TRP A 110 -17.95 -3.55 -0.40
N ARG A 111 -17.50 -4.46 0.48
CA ARG A 111 -18.30 -5.61 0.93
C ARG A 111 -19.52 -5.17 1.72
N LYS A 112 -19.47 -4.15 2.58
CA LYS A 112 -20.66 -3.67 3.33
C LYS A 112 -21.77 -3.21 2.38
N ILE A 113 -21.42 -2.58 1.27
CA ILE A 113 -22.37 -2.12 0.25
C ILE A 113 -22.89 -3.29 -0.59
N ASN A 114 -21.98 -4.19 -1.01
CA ASN A 114 -22.27 -5.27 -1.95
C ASN A 114 -22.54 -6.63 -1.28
N ARG A 115 -22.55 -6.72 0.05
CA ARG A 115 -22.82 -7.86 0.94
C ARG A 115 -21.78 -8.99 1.00
N ALA A 116 -21.43 -9.58 -0.14
CA ALA A 116 -20.71 -10.86 -0.16
C ALA A 116 -19.61 -10.91 -1.21
N ILE A 117 -18.55 -11.64 -0.88
CA ILE A 117 -17.49 -12.10 -1.79
C ILE A 117 -17.56 -13.63 -1.72
N HIS A 118 -17.69 -14.27 -2.88
CA HIS A 118 -17.97 -15.71 -2.99
C HIS A 118 -16.70 -16.51 -3.24
N TYR A 119 -15.75 -15.91 -3.95
CA TYR A 119 -14.56 -16.60 -4.42
C TYR A 119 -13.37 -15.63 -4.39
N VAL A 120 -12.16 -16.16 -4.17
CA VAL A 120 -10.92 -15.39 -4.19
C VAL A 120 -9.98 -15.95 -5.24
N PHE A 121 -9.51 -15.07 -6.10
CA PHE A 121 -8.39 -15.32 -6.98
C PHE A 121 -7.15 -14.64 -6.41
N TYR A 122 -6.17 -15.43 -5.98
CA TYR A 122 -4.90 -14.91 -5.49
C TYR A 122 -3.82 -15.00 -6.57
N PHE A 123 -3.38 -13.85 -7.06
CA PHE A 123 -2.38 -13.73 -8.12
C PHE A 123 -0.97 -13.62 -7.55
N CYS A 124 -0.06 -14.47 -8.05
CA CYS A 124 1.36 -14.37 -7.81
C CYS A 124 2.16 -14.47 -9.12
N ARG A 125 3.28 -13.75 -9.21
CA ARG A 125 4.17 -13.81 -10.39
C ARG A 125 5.03 -15.06 -10.29
N ILE A 126 5.12 -15.85 -11.36
CA ILE A 126 5.97 -17.04 -11.35
C ILE A 126 7.47 -16.70 -11.48
N THR A 127 7.77 -15.51 -11.99
CA THR A 127 9.14 -15.01 -12.24
C THR A 127 9.88 -14.61 -10.97
N ASP A 128 9.20 -14.52 -9.83
CA ASP A 128 9.81 -14.14 -8.56
C ASP A 128 10.73 -15.27 -8.07
N THR A 129 12.04 -15.07 -8.17
CA THR A 129 13.06 -16.08 -7.85
C THR A 129 13.17 -16.37 -6.36
N ARG A 130 12.70 -15.44 -5.52
CA ARG A 130 12.60 -15.56 -4.07
C ARG A 130 11.27 -14.96 -3.67
N MET A 131 10.52 -15.61 -2.77
CA MET A 131 9.36 -15.00 -2.13
C MET A 131 9.85 -13.95 -1.11
N PRO A 132 9.73 -12.64 -1.41
CA PRO A 132 10.14 -11.58 -0.48
C PRO A 132 9.28 -11.64 0.79
N GLY A 133 9.75 -11.01 1.89
CA GLY A 133 9.02 -10.96 3.15
C GLY A 133 7.59 -10.45 2.99
N THR A 134 7.39 -9.46 2.13
CA THR A 134 6.08 -8.88 1.82
C THR A 134 5.13 -9.87 1.15
N VAL A 135 5.60 -10.67 0.18
CA VAL A 135 4.78 -11.73 -0.44
C VAL A 135 4.43 -12.80 0.59
N ARG A 136 5.35 -13.17 1.48
CA ARG A 136 5.06 -14.12 2.56
C ARG A 136 4.02 -13.58 3.55
N ARG A 137 4.10 -12.30 3.91
CA ARG A 137 3.11 -11.62 4.75
C ARG A 137 1.75 -11.60 4.07
N LEU A 138 1.67 -11.21 2.80
CA LEU A 138 0.44 -11.26 2.03
C LEU A 138 -0.13 -12.69 1.94
N MET A 139 0.71 -13.70 1.77
CA MET A 139 0.23 -15.09 1.78
C MET A 139 -0.33 -15.49 3.13
N LYS A 140 0.31 -15.09 4.24
CA LYS A 140 -0.25 -15.28 5.59
C LYS A 140 -1.57 -14.54 5.74
N LEU A 141 -1.67 -13.32 5.19
CA LEU A 141 -2.89 -12.52 5.17
C LEU A 141 -3.99 -13.30 4.42
N VAL A 142 -3.75 -13.72 3.18
CA VAL A 142 -4.69 -14.50 2.37
C VAL A 142 -5.10 -15.82 3.04
N LYS A 143 -4.16 -16.54 3.65
CA LYS A 143 -4.46 -17.77 4.41
C LYS A 143 -5.25 -17.48 5.69
N SER A 144 -5.05 -16.30 6.28
CA SER A 144 -5.78 -15.91 7.47
C SER A 144 -7.21 -15.50 7.14
N LEU A 145 -7.46 -14.92 5.96
CA LEU A 145 -8.81 -14.63 5.48
C LEU A 145 -9.58 -15.95 5.52
N ASP A 146 -10.66 -16.01 6.32
CA ASP A 146 -11.49 -17.19 6.60
C ASP A 146 -12.29 -17.63 5.35
N VAL A 147 -11.56 -17.83 4.25
CA VAL A 147 -12.03 -18.25 2.94
C VAL A 147 -11.91 -19.75 2.93
N ASN A 148 -13.04 -20.43 2.74
CA ASN A 148 -13.01 -21.87 2.52
C ASN A 148 -12.02 -22.18 1.38
N PRO A 149 -11.04 -23.09 1.55
CA PRO A 149 -10.05 -23.37 0.52
C PRO A 149 -10.65 -23.72 -0.84
N SER A 150 -11.81 -24.38 -0.89
CA SER A 150 -12.53 -24.65 -2.15
C SER A 150 -12.98 -23.38 -2.92
N ASN A 151 -13.04 -22.24 -2.21
CA ASN A 151 -13.36 -20.91 -2.73
C ASN A 151 -12.10 -20.10 -3.11
N LEU A 152 -10.92 -20.72 -3.11
CA LEU A 152 -9.65 -20.09 -3.44
C LEU A 152 -9.05 -20.72 -4.70
N THR A 153 -8.65 -19.86 -5.64
CA THR A 153 -7.75 -20.25 -6.74
C THR A 153 -6.50 -19.39 -6.71
N VAL A 154 -5.34 -20.04 -6.59
CA VAL A 154 -4.03 -19.43 -6.75
C VAL A 154 -3.70 -19.36 -8.24
N ILE A 155 -3.52 -18.17 -8.78
CA ILE A 155 -3.23 -17.93 -10.18
C ILE A 155 -1.78 -17.48 -10.32
N THR A 156 -0.98 -18.29 -11.00
CA THR A 156 0.40 -17.91 -11.36
C THR A 156 0.41 -17.18 -12.70
N SER A 157 0.98 -15.98 -12.74
CA SER A 157 1.02 -15.12 -13.92
C SER A 157 2.45 -14.94 -14.47
N MET A 158 2.61 -14.15 -15.53
CA MET A 158 3.88 -13.81 -16.20
C MET A 158 4.57 -14.97 -16.93
N TRP A 159 3.89 -16.10 -17.13
CA TRP A 159 4.41 -17.23 -17.93
C TRP A 159 4.82 -16.82 -19.34
N ASN A 160 4.05 -15.92 -19.96
CA ASN A 160 4.28 -15.40 -21.30
C ASN A 160 5.51 -14.48 -21.41
N THR A 161 6.17 -14.13 -20.30
CA THR A 161 7.37 -13.28 -20.28
C THR A 161 8.68 -14.09 -20.28
N ILE A 162 8.57 -15.41 -20.17
CA ILE A 162 9.72 -16.31 -19.98
C ILE A 162 10.13 -16.91 -21.32
N CYS A 163 11.23 -16.41 -21.89
CA CYS A 163 11.71 -16.87 -23.19
C CYS A 163 12.82 -17.93 -23.11
N ARG A 164 13.59 -17.97 -22.01
CA ARG A 164 14.76 -18.86 -21.87
C ARG A 164 14.37 -20.19 -21.23
N ALA A 165 14.90 -21.31 -21.74
CA ALA A 165 14.58 -22.65 -21.26
C ALA A 165 14.94 -22.84 -19.78
N GLU A 166 16.07 -22.31 -19.32
CA GLU A 166 16.50 -22.40 -17.91
C GLU A 166 15.59 -21.57 -17.00
N ALA A 167 15.11 -20.42 -17.48
CA ALA A 167 14.15 -19.60 -16.75
C ALA A 167 12.77 -20.28 -16.68
N MET A 168 12.34 -20.96 -17.77
CA MET A 168 11.12 -21.75 -17.78
C MET A 168 11.20 -22.92 -16.81
N LYS A 169 12.32 -23.65 -16.80
CA LYS A 169 12.54 -24.74 -15.83
C LYS A 169 12.45 -24.24 -14.39
N ARG A 170 13.10 -23.11 -14.06
CA ARG A 170 12.98 -22.50 -12.73
C ARG A 170 11.55 -22.09 -12.38
N ALA A 171 10.80 -21.56 -13.34
CA ALA A 171 9.40 -21.21 -13.13
C ALA A 171 8.52 -22.45 -12.89
N GLU A 172 8.77 -23.56 -13.58
CA GLU A 172 8.11 -24.84 -13.32
C GLU A 172 8.45 -25.40 -11.93
N ASP A 173 9.73 -25.34 -11.52
CA ASP A 173 10.17 -25.74 -10.19
C ASP A 173 9.49 -24.87 -9.10
N ASN A 174 9.41 -23.55 -9.33
CA ASN A 174 8.69 -22.62 -8.45
C ASN A 174 7.19 -22.95 -8.38
N PHE A 175 6.56 -23.28 -9.50
CA PHE A 175 5.15 -23.67 -9.55
C PHE A 175 4.91 -24.95 -8.75
N ALA A 176 5.80 -25.94 -8.91
CA ALA A 176 5.75 -27.18 -8.13
C ALA A 176 5.93 -26.90 -6.63
N HIS A 177 6.83 -26.00 -6.24
CA HIS A 177 7.01 -25.60 -4.84
C HIS A 177 5.77 -24.88 -4.27
N LEU A 178 5.18 -23.95 -5.02
CA LEU A 178 3.94 -23.28 -4.63
C LEU A 178 2.82 -24.31 -4.40
N ARG A 179 2.67 -25.27 -5.31
CA ARG A 179 1.65 -26.33 -5.21
C ARG A 179 1.90 -27.33 -4.09
N ASN A 180 3.11 -27.87 -4.00
CA ASN A 180 3.40 -29.06 -3.20
C ASN A 180 3.90 -28.74 -1.79
N VAL A 181 4.32 -27.51 -1.55
CA VAL A 181 4.86 -27.06 -0.25
C VAL A 181 4.05 -25.90 0.29
N THR A 182 3.89 -24.84 -0.49
CA THR A 182 3.40 -23.58 0.06
C THR A 182 1.88 -23.55 0.25
N TRP A 183 1.13 -24.05 -0.73
CA TRP A 183 -0.33 -24.14 -0.73
C TRP A 183 -0.83 -25.58 -0.57
N LYS A 184 0.05 -26.48 -0.10
CA LYS A 184 -0.21 -27.92 -0.06
C LYS A 184 -1.47 -28.25 0.72
N ASP A 185 -1.62 -27.64 1.89
CA ASP A 185 -2.71 -27.93 2.81
C ASP A 185 -4.04 -27.36 2.26
N GLU A 186 -4.01 -26.11 1.76
CA GLU A 186 -5.19 -25.50 1.15
C GLU A 186 -5.64 -26.25 -0.11
N ILE A 187 -4.71 -26.74 -0.92
CA ILE A 187 -5.01 -27.54 -2.12
C ILE A 187 -5.61 -28.90 -1.73
N LYS A 188 -5.09 -29.53 -0.66
CA LYS A 188 -5.66 -30.76 -0.11
C LYS A 188 -7.11 -30.54 0.35
N GLU A 189 -7.43 -29.34 0.84
CA GLU A 189 -8.76 -28.93 1.30
C GLU A 189 -9.66 -28.37 0.18
N GLY A 190 -9.17 -28.31 -1.06
CA GLY A 190 -9.98 -28.02 -2.25
C GLY A 190 -9.59 -26.76 -3.03
N ALA A 191 -8.58 -26.01 -2.59
CA ALA A 191 -8.05 -24.89 -3.37
C ALA A 191 -7.45 -25.35 -4.69
N ASN A 192 -7.54 -24.51 -5.70
CA ASN A 192 -6.92 -24.76 -7.00
C ASN A 192 -5.65 -23.92 -7.17
N ILE A 193 -4.72 -24.41 -7.97
CA ILE A 193 -3.59 -23.63 -8.46
C ILE A 193 -3.46 -23.80 -9.97
N VAL A 194 -3.38 -22.68 -10.69
CA VAL A 194 -3.45 -22.65 -12.16
C VAL A 194 -2.44 -21.68 -12.76
N LYS A 195 -2.14 -21.87 -14.05
CA LYS A 195 -1.25 -21.01 -14.84
C LYS A 195 -2.07 -20.09 -15.74
N PHE A 196 -1.88 -18.78 -15.60
CA PHE A 196 -2.47 -17.79 -16.49
C PHE A 196 -1.46 -17.39 -17.57
N GLN A 197 -1.84 -17.63 -18.83
CA GLN A 197 -0.96 -17.45 -20.00
C GLN A 197 -1.10 -16.08 -20.67
N LYS A 198 -1.81 -15.13 -20.04
CA LYS A 198 -2.10 -13.81 -20.61
C LYS A 198 -2.85 -13.90 -21.96
N THR A 199 -3.74 -14.87 -22.10
CA THR A 199 -4.63 -15.03 -23.27
C THR A 199 -6.08 -15.17 -22.82
N GLN A 200 -7.02 -14.71 -23.65
CA GLN A 200 -8.46 -14.84 -23.36
C GLN A 200 -8.86 -16.31 -23.10
N PRO A 201 -8.46 -17.31 -23.90
CA PRO A 201 -8.81 -18.70 -23.62
C PRO A 201 -8.32 -19.18 -22.25
N SER A 202 -7.12 -18.76 -21.83
CA SER A 202 -6.61 -19.12 -20.50
C SER A 202 -7.41 -18.45 -19.38
N ALA A 203 -7.83 -17.20 -19.53
CA ALA A 203 -8.63 -16.50 -18.54
C ALA A 203 -10.04 -17.11 -18.43
N VAL A 204 -10.68 -17.38 -19.57
CA VAL A 204 -11.98 -18.05 -19.66
C VAL A 204 -11.93 -19.43 -19.01
N ALA A 205 -10.88 -20.22 -19.28
CA ALA A 205 -10.70 -21.54 -18.68
C ALA A 205 -10.55 -21.47 -17.15
N ILE A 206 -9.88 -20.45 -16.63
CA ILE A 206 -9.72 -20.24 -15.18
C ILE A 206 -11.07 -19.92 -14.52
N VAL A 207 -11.84 -18.97 -15.06
CA VAL A 207 -13.18 -18.65 -14.53
C VAL A 207 -14.12 -19.86 -14.65
N SER A 208 -14.07 -20.56 -15.78
CA SER A 208 -14.89 -21.75 -16.02
C SER A 208 -14.46 -22.95 -15.17
N GLY A 209 -13.24 -22.94 -14.62
CA GLY A 209 -12.76 -23.98 -13.71
C GLY A 209 -13.34 -23.91 -12.30
N ILE A 210 -14.03 -22.81 -11.95
CA ILE A 210 -14.61 -22.63 -10.62
C ILE A 210 -15.75 -23.65 -10.38
N LYS A 211 -15.66 -24.35 -9.24
CA LYS A 211 -16.69 -25.28 -8.79
C LYS A 211 -17.69 -24.58 -7.87
N TRP A 212 -18.63 -23.83 -8.45
CA TRP A 212 -19.64 -23.02 -7.75
C TRP A 212 -20.51 -23.78 -6.71
N ALA A 213 -20.58 -25.11 -6.82
CA ALA A 213 -21.36 -26.02 -5.96
C ALA A 213 -20.97 -26.02 -4.48
N PHE A 214 -19.73 -25.63 -4.15
CA PHE A 214 -19.15 -25.75 -2.81
C PHE A 214 -18.88 -24.40 -2.16
N ILE A 215 -19.33 -23.31 -2.79
CA ILE A 215 -19.23 -21.98 -2.22
C ILE A 215 -20.15 -21.94 -1.00
N SER A 216 -19.58 -22.15 0.18
CA SER A 216 -20.25 -21.77 1.40
C SER A 216 -20.56 -20.27 1.30
N THR A 217 -21.73 -19.86 1.79
CA THR A 217 -22.07 -18.44 1.95
C THR A 217 -21.16 -17.72 2.98
N GLY A 218 -20.05 -18.36 3.40
CA GLY A 218 -19.00 -17.82 4.21
C GLY A 218 -18.38 -16.63 3.51
N THR A 219 -18.79 -15.45 3.96
CA THR A 219 -18.30 -14.19 3.47
C THR A 219 -16.85 -14.00 3.89
N PHE A 220 -15.99 -13.60 2.96
CA PHE A 220 -14.74 -12.90 3.26
C PHE A 220 -14.96 -11.93 4.43
N ASN A 221 -14.46 -12.24 5.63
CA ASN A 221 -14.69 -11.42 6.81
C ASN A 221 -13.36 -10.95 7.38
N VAL A 222 -12.97 -9.73 7.03
CA VAL A 222 -11.80 -9.09 7.63
C VAL A 222 -12.12 -8.65 9.06
N SER A 223 -13.33 -8.14 9.28
CA SER A 223 -13.72 -7.46 10.51
C SER A 223 -13.67 -8.35 11.76
N ASN A 224 -13.85 -9.67 11.62
CA ASN A 224 -13.83 -10.65 12.73
C ASN A 224 -12.59 -11.56 12.72
N ASN A 225 -11.53 -11.18 12.02
CA ASN A 225 -10.36 -12.02 11.88
C ASN A 225 -9.29 -11.68 12.94
N PRO A 226 -8.99 -12.56 13.91
CA PRO A 226 -8.00 -12.25 14.95
C PRO A 226 -6.55 -12.24 14.41
N LEU A 227 -6.30 -12.83 13.23
CA LEU A 227 -4.97 -12.96 12.65
C LEU A 227 -4.60 -11.78 11.73
N LEU A 228 -5.58 -11.04 11.20
CA LEU A 228 -5.33 -9.88 10.35
C LEU A 228 -4.72 -8.69 11.09
N PRO A 229 -5.23 -8.28 12.27
CA PRO A 229 -4.74 -7.10 12.97
C PRO A 229 -3.22 -7.12 13.22
N PRO A 230 -2.62 -8.22 13.75
CA PRO A 230 -1.17 -8.31 13.90
C PRO A 230 -0.38 -8.15 12.59
N LEU A 231 -0.89 -8.66 11.47
CA LEU A 231 -0.19 -8.65 10.19
C LEU A 231 -0.16 -7.24 9.58
N VAL A 232 -1.31 -6.57 9.51
CA VAL A 232 -1.40 -5.20 8.97
C VAL A 232 -0.76 -4.18 9.90
N PHE A 233 -0.79 -4.40 11.22
CA PHE A 233 -0.11 -3.54 12.19
C PHE A 233 1.42 -3.65 12.05
N ALA A 234 1.96 -4.87 11.93
CA ALA A 234 3.38 -5.07 11.64
C ALA A 234 3.81 -4.39 10.33
N GLU A 235 2.97 -4.48 9.30
CA GLU A 235 3.27 -3.85 8.00
C GLU A 235 3.27 -2.33 8.07
N LEU A 236 2.33 -1.72 8.81
CA LEU A 236 2.32 -0.29 9.06
C LEU A 236 3.57 0.18 9.80
N LEU A 237 4.03 -0.57 10.80
CA LEU A 237 5.27 -0.25 11.51
C LEU A 237 6.49 -0.30 10.57
N ASP A 238 6.59 -1.36 9.76
CA ASP A 238 7.66 -1.47 8.75
C ASP A 238 7.61 -0.28 7.76
N ARG A 239 6.41 0.12 7.31
CA ARG A 239 6.24 1.28 6.42
C ARG A 239 6.70 2.58 7.06
N ILE A 240 6.32 2.83 8.31
CA ILE A 240 6.74 4.02 9.05
C ILE A 240 8.26 4.04 9.17
N GLN A 241 8.88 2.91 9.56
CA GLN A 241 10.32 2.82 9.71
C GLN A 241 11.05 3.03 8.37
N ASN A 242 10.59 2.38 7.30
CA ASN A 242 11.19 2.51 5.97
C ASN A 242 11.05 3.93 5.42
N ALA A 243 9.89 4.57 5.59
CA ALA A 243 9.67 5.94 5.16
C ALA A 243 10.51 6.93 5.98
N GLN A 244 10.69 6.70 7.28
CA GLN A 244 11.61 7.50 8.10
C GLN A 244 13.06 7.38 7.64
N LEU A 245 13.51 6.18 7.26
CA LEU A 245 14.84 5.96 6.70
C LEU A 245 15.00 6.66 5.34
N GLU A 246 14.02 6.50 4.44
CA GLU A 246 13.98 7.18 3.13
C GLU A 246 14.08 8.70 3.30
N ARG A 247 13.29 9.27 4.22
CA ARG A 247 13.33 10.70 4.57
C ARG A 247 14.71 11.14 5.03
N GLN A 248 15.37 10.35 5.86
CA GLN A 248 16.70 10.66 6.37
C GLN A 248 17.73 10.69 5.24
N THR A 249 17.71 9.69 4.34
CA THR A 249 18.58 9.64 3.15
C THR A 249 18.35 10.85 2.25
N LEU A 250 17.09 11.17 1.91
CA LEU A 250 16.76 12.34 1.10
C LEU A 250 17.25 13.65 1.74
N LEU A 251 17.16 13.76 3.06
CA LEU A 251 17.66 14.92 3.79
C LEU A 251 19.19 14.99 3.77
N ASP A 252 19.89 13.86 3.91
CA ASP A 252 21.35 13.78 3.80
C ASP A 252 21.81 14.22 2.40
N ASP A 253 21.15 13.74 1.34
CA ASP A 253 21.45 14.11 -0.04
C ASP A 253 21.17 15.60 -0.30
N ARG A 254 20.05 16.13 0.21
CA ARG A 254 19.73 17.56 0.14
C ARG A 254 20.75 18.42 0.89
N ILE A 255 21.28 17.95 2.03
CA ILE A 255 22.35 18.66 2.75
C ILE A 255 23.62 18.76 1.90
N GLN A 256 23.95 17.75 1.09
CA GLN A 256 25.12 17.80 0.20
C GLN A 256 24.99 18.89 -0.88
N LEU A 257 23.76 19.19 -1.35
CA LEU A 257 23.50 20.28 -2.30
C LEU A 257 23.75 21.69 -1.74
N LEU A 258 23.87 21.82 -0.42
CA LEU A 258 24.25 23.10 0.20
C LEU A 258 25.69 23.49 -0.17
N VAL A 259 26.56 22.50 -0.38
CA VAL A 259 27.96 22.69 -0.80
C VAL A 259 28.05 22.78 -2.33
N ASN A 260 27.40 21.86 -3.04
CA ASN A 260 27.41 21.79 -4.50
C ASN A 260 25.98 21.99 -5.05
N PRO A 261 25.56 23.22 -5.34
CA PRO A 261 24.18 23.52 -5.73
C PRO A 261 23.79 22.90 -7.07
N ASN A 262 22.56 22.39 -7.11
CA ASN A 262 21.89 21.95 -8.32
C ASN A 262 20.38 22.15 -8.11
N ASP A 263 19.79 23.13 -8.81
CA ASP A 263 18.40 23.54 -8.59
C ASP A 263 17.40 22.47 -9.02
N ASP A 264 17.70 21.73 -10.09
CA ASP A 264 16.86 20.63 -10.56
C ASP A 264 16.79 19.52 -9.50
N LEU A 265 17.93 19.09 -8.97
CA LEU A 265 18.00 18.09 -7.91
C LEU A 265 17.38 18.58 -6.60
N GLU A 266 17.58 19.85 -6.24
CA GLU A 266 16.96 20.45 -5.05
C GLU A 266 15.42 20.39 -5.15
N SER A 267 14.86 20.73 -6.32
CA SER A 267 13.41 20.69 -6.54
C SER A 267 12.85 19.26 -6.41
N ILE A 268 13.56 18.26 -6.93
CA ILE A 268 13.19 16.85 -6.83
C ILE A 268 13.22 16.39 -5.37
N PHE A 269 14.31 16.67 -4.64
CA PHE A 269 14.42 16.27 -3.24
C PHE A 269 13.39 16.95 -2.34
N VAL A 270 13.07 18.23 -2.57
CA VAL A 270 12.00 18.93 -1.85
C VAL A 270 10.64 18.27 -2.11
N ALA A 271 10.34 17.92 -3.36
CA ALA A 271 9.10 17.22 -3.70
C ALA A 271 9.03 15.81 -3.07
N SER A 272 10.11 15.04 -3.14
CA SER A 272 10.19 13.70 -2.54
C SER A 272 10.11 13.73 -1.01
N LEU A 273 10.76 14.71 -0.36
CA LEU A 273 10.65 14.89 1.10
C LEU A 273 9.20 15.17 1.51
N ARG A 274 8.49 16.02 0.77
CA ARG A 274 7.07 16.31 1.03
C ARG A 274 6.20 15.06 0.89
N ASP A 275 6.39 14.29 -0.18
CA ASP A 275 5.67 13.03 -0.39
C ASP A 275 5.92 12.02 0.74
N VAL A 276 7.18 11.85 1.16
CA VAL A 276 7.53 10.97 2.28
C VAL A 276 6.91 11.45 3.60
N ASP A 277 6.92 12.76 3.86
CA ASP A 277 6.31 13.34 5.06
C ASP A 277 4.79 13.09 5.10
N GLU A 278 4.10 13.27 3.97
CA GLU A 278 2.67 12.96 3.83
C GLU A 278 2.39 11.48 4.08
N ARG A 279 3.21 10.57 3.51
CA ARG A 279 3.11 9.12 3.75
C ARG A 279 3.29 8.76 5.22
N ILE A 280 4.32 9.28 5.89
CA ILE A 280 4.58 9.01 7.31
C ILE A 280 3.39 9.45 8.17
N VAL A 281 2.85 10.65 7.94
CA VAL A 281 1.69 11.16 8.67
C VAL A 281 0.47 10.27 8.44
N SER A 282 0.21 9.86 7.20
CA SER A 282 -0.88 8.93 6.88
C SER A 282 -0.75 7.62 7.65
N TYR A 283 0.42 6.96 7.61
CA TYR A 283 0.64 5.69 8.30
C TYR A 283 0.52 5.80 9.82
N ILE A 284 1.02 6.89 10.42
CA ILE A 284 0.86 7.14 11.87
C ILE A 284 -0.61 7.35 12.23
N ASN A 285 -1.37 8.10 11.43
CA ASN A 285 -2.80 8.29 11.65
C ASN A 285 -3.56 6.96 11.57
N GLN A 286 -3.20 6.09 10.64
CA GLN A 286 -3.74 4.74 10.53
C GLN A 286 -3.40 3.89 11.76
N LEU A 287 -2.16 3.97 12.25
CA LEU A 287 -1.72 3.29 13.48
C LEU A 287 -2.50 3.77 14.72
N ILE A 288 -2.80 5.06 14.81
CA ILE A 288 -3.60 5.65 15.89
C ILE A 288 -5.07 5.22 15.78
N ALA A 289 -5.63 5.24 14.56
CA ALA A 289 -7.00 4.82 14.29
C ALA A 289 -7.23 3.33 14.61
N PHE A 290 -6.16 2.54 14.62
CA PHE A 290 -6.17 1.14 15.08
C PHE A 290 -6.62 0.98 16.54
N GLY A 291 -6.39 2.00 17.38
CA GLY A 291 -6.72 1.96 18.80
C GLY A 291 -5.69 1.17 19.62
N ALA A 292 -6.15 0.13 20.31
CA ALA A 292 -5.26 -0.71 21.13
C ALA A 292 -4.35 -1.59 20.25
N PRO A 293 -3.05 -1.71 20.56
CA PRO A 293 -2.15 -2.58 19.81
C PRO A 293 -2.63 -4.04 19.83
N PRO A 294 -2.49 -4.79 18.73
CA PRO A 294 -2.77 -6.22 18.71
C PRO A 294 -1.87 -7.00 19.69
N ALA A 295 -2.32 -8.19 20.08
CA ALA A 295 -1.53 -9.09 20.91
C ALA A 295 -0.14 -9.37 20.28
N GLY A 296 0.91 -9.27 21.10
CA GLY A 296 2.30 -9.42 20.66
C GLY A 296 3.01 -8.11 20.30
N PHE A 297 2.34 -6.96 20.38
CA PHE A 297 2.95 -5.64 20.19
C PHE A 297 2.91 -4.83 21.48
N ASP A 298 4.08 -4.50 22.01
CA ASP A 298 4.24 -3.56 23.13
C ASP A 298 4.68 -2.19 22.61
N ILE A 299 3.85 -1.60 21.75
CA ILE A 299 4.13 -0.32 21.10
C ILE A 299 2.92 0.58 21.29
N ASN A 300 3.12 1.74 21.92
CA ASN A 300 2.10 2.78 22.01
C ASN A 300 2.08 3.62 20.72
N PRO A 301 0.99 3.65 19.93
CA PRO A 301 0.91 4.46 18.70
C PRO A 301 1.19 5.95 18.93
N ARG A 302 0.81 6.48 20.09
CA ARG A 302 1.13 7.88 20.46
C ARG A 302 2.62 8.10 20.69
N SER A 303 3.35 7.09 21.16
CA SER A 303 4.81 7.15 21.28
C SER A 303 5.48 7.25 19.90
N VAL A 304 4.96 6.52 18.91
CA VAL A 304 5.44 6.59 17.52
C VAL A 304 5.18 7.98 16.93
N GLN A 305 4.00 8.56 17.16
CA GLN A 305 3.68 9.93 16.73
C GLN A 305 4.62 10.97 17.38
N TYR A 306 4.84 10.87 18.70
CA TYR A 306 5.75 11.77 19.40
C TYR A 306 7.18 11.68 18.87
N GLN A 307 7.70 10.46 18.69
CA GLN A 307 9.02 10.23 18.10
C GLN A 307 9.12 10.84 16.71
N ASN A 308 8.11 10.68 15.87
CA ASN A 308 8.11 11.28 14.53
C ASN A 308 8.22 12.81 14.57
N LEU A 309 7.43 13.48 15.44
CA LEU A 309 7.50 14.92 15.63
C LEU A 309 8.88 15.38 16.14
N LEU A 310 9.48 14.59 17.05
CA LEU A 310 10.83 14.83 17.56
C LEU A 310 11.89 14.68 16.45
N HIS A 311 11.79 13.66 15.61
CA HIS A 311 12.66 13.44 14.46
C HIS A 311 12.54 14.56 13.43
N ALA A 312 11.30 14.99 13.10
CA ALA A 312 11.06 16.10 12.19
C ALA A 312 11.69 17.41 12.71
N THR A 313 11.49 17.73 13.99
CA THR A 313 12.08 18.92 14.62
C THR A 313 13.61 18.86 14.59
N SER A 314 14.20 17.70 14.91
CA SER A 314 15.66 17.50 14.91
C SER A 314 16.25 17.59 13.50
N ALA A 315 15.53 17.07 12.50
CA ALA A 315 15.92 17.14 11.09
C ALA A 315 15.98 18.58 10.57
N CYS A 316 14.96 19.40 10.84
CA CYS A 316 14.97 20.82 10.48
C CYS A 316 16.16 21.56 11.13
N GLN A 317 16.45 21.26 12.40
CA GLN A 317 17.59 21.85 13.11
C GLN A 317 18.93 21.45 12.48
N ARG A 318 19.09 20.17 12.09
CA ARG A 318 20.29 19.67 11.41
C ARG A 318 20.50 20.38 10.08
N PHE A 319 19.44 20.52 9.28
CA PHE A 319 19.48 21.20 7.99
C PHE A 319 19.88 22.69 8.13
N ILE A 320 19.26 23.41 9.07
CA ILE A 320 19.62 24.81 9.36
C ILE A 320 21.09 24.96 9.74
N ASN A 321 21.61 24.05 10.59
CA ASN A 321 23.00 24.10 11.02
C ASN A 321 23.95 23.83 9.85
N ALA A 322 23.63 22.87 8.99
CA ALA A 322 24.39 22.60 7.76
C ALA A 322 24.39 23.82 6.82
N ALA A 323 23.23 24.46 6.61
CA ALA A 323 23.11 25.64 5.75
C ALA A 323 23.87 26.84 6.31
N LYS A 324 23.84 27.06 7.64
CA LYS A 324 24.69 28.08 8.30
C LYS A 324 26.18 27.77 8.17
N GLY A 325 26.55 26.49 8.24
CA GLY A 325 27.92 26.03 8.00
C GLY A 325 28.39 26.35 6.58
N ALA A 326 27.59 25.99 5.57
CA ALA A 326 27.83 26.33 4.17
C ALA A 326 27.94 27.85 3.95
N LEU A 327 27.06 28.63 4.59
CA LEU A 327 27.09 30.09 4.54
C LEU A 327 28.38 30.69 5.11
N LYS A 328 28.87 30.13 6.23
CA LYS A 328 30.10 30.57 6.90
C LYS A 328 31.36 30.23 6.08
N ASN A 329 31.34 29.11 5.36
CA ASN A 329 32.48 28.62 4.58
C ASN A 329 32.59 29.27 3.19
N LEU A 330 31.61 30.06 2.76
CA LEU A 330 31.66 30.79 1.50
C LEU A 330 32.74 31.89 1.53
N PRO A 331 33.52 32.05 0.44
CA PRO A 331 34.48 33.14 0.33
C PRO A 331 33.81 34.53 0.44
N SER A 332 34.57 35.51 0.91
CA SER A 332 34.08 36.89 1.08
C SER A 332 33.94 37.67 -0.25
N SER A 333 34.36 37.11 -1.39
CA SER A 333 34.29 37.75 -2.71
C SER A 333 32.85 38.10 -3.12
N SER A 334 32.70 39.19 -3.89
CA SER A 334 31.43 39.63 -4.49
C SER A 334 30.79 38.58 -5.41
N ASP A 335 31.61 37.69 -5.97
CA ASP A 335 31.18 36.64 -6.90
C ASP A 335 30.22 35.62 -6.24
N TYR A 336 30.22 35.55 -4.91
CA TYR A 336 29.37 34.66 -4.12
C TYR A 336 28.14 35.37 -3.52
N SER A 337 27.86 36.60 -3.92
CA SER A 337 26.74 37.39 -3.38
C SER A 337 25.37 36.73 -3.64
N THR A 338 25.13 36.22 -4.85
CA THR A 338 23.92 35.48 -5.22
C THR A 338 23.75 34.23 -4.35
N ARG A 339 24.78 33.39 -4.27
CA ARG A 339 24.77 32.16 -3.46
C ARG A 339 24.56 32.44 -1.97
N ARG A 340 25.14 33.54 -1.46
CA ARG A 340 24.92 34.00 -0.08
C ARG A 340 23.46 34.41 0.14
N GLY A 341 22.82 35.02 -0.86
CA GLY A 341 21.40 35.35 -0.86
C GLY A 341 20.52 34.10 -0.81
N GLU A 342 20.79 33.12 -1.68
CA GLU A 342 20.10 31.83 -1.73
C GLU A 342 20.15 31.10 -0.39
N LEU A 343 21.36 30.89 0.16
CA LEU A 343 21.51 30.18 1.45
C LEU A 343 20.81 30.91 2.59
N LYS A 344 20.78 32.26 2.60
CA LYS A 344 20.01 33.03 3.58
C LYS A 344 18.50 32.77 3.42
N ALA A 345 17.99 32.73 2.19
CA ALA A 345 16.60 32.40 1.92
C ALA A 345 16.26 30.96 2.34
N THR A 346 17.12 29.98 2.02
CA THR A 346 17.00 28.59 2.45
C THR A 346 16.97 28.46 3.96
N ILE A 347 17.86 29.15 4.69
CA ILE A 347 17.86 29.18 6.16
C ILE A 347 16.54 29.77 6.69
N GLN A 348 16.03 30.83 6.06
CA GLN A 348 14.78 31.45 6.49
C GLN A 348 13.57 30.54 6.27
N SER A 349 13.49 29.84 5.14
CA SER A 349 12.47 28.81 4.88
C SER A 349 12.54 27.68 5.90
N ALA A 350 13.74 27.12 6.13
CA ALA A 350 13.93 26.02 7.06
C ALA A 350 13.60 26.41 8.51
N LYS A 351 13.78 27.68 8.90
CA LYS A 351 13.33 28.18 10.21
C LYS A 351 11.80 28.15 10.35
N GLN A 352 11.07 28.49 9.29
CA GLN A 352 9.60 28.41 9.29
C GLN A 352 9.14 26.96 9.44
N GLU A 353 9.78 26.02 8.75
CA GLU A 353 9.52 24.58 8.91
C GLU A 353 9.84 24.10 10.34
N LEU A 354 10.97 24.54 10.93
CA LEU A 354 11.32 24.23 12.31
C LEU A 354 10.29 24.77 13.30
N GLU A 355 9.80 25.99 13.10
CA GLU A 355 8.75 26.58 13.94
C GLU A 355 7.47 25.73 13.90
N GLN A 356 7.03 25.32 12.71
CA GLN A 356 5.85 24.45 12.54
C GLN A 356 6.03 23.08 13.21
N ALA A 357 7.17 22.42 13.00
CA ALA A 357 7.47 21.14 13.61
C ALA A 357 7.54 21.24 15.14
N TYR A 358 8.15 22.32 15.66
CA TYR A 358 8.22 22.59 17.09
C TYR A 358 6.84 22.85 17.69
N PHE A 359 5.98 23.63 17.03
CA PHE A 359 4.62 23.89 17.52
C PHE A 359 3.81 22.59 17.55
N ALA A 360 3.88 21.76 16.50
CA ALA A 360 3.21 20.46 16.49
C ALA A 360 3.67 19.55 17.66
N LEU A 361 4.97 19.52 17.94
CA LEU A 361 5.52 18.78 19.09
C LEU A 361 5.05 19.35 20.43
N ARG A 362 4.93 20.68 20.55
CA ARG A 362 4.42 21.33 21.76
C ARG A 362 2.92 21.20 21.96
N ASP A 363 2.14 21.19 20.89
CA ASP A 363 0.70 20.96 20.90
C ASP A 363 0.39 19.50 21.26
N PHE A 364 1.25 18.57 20.88
CA PHE A 364 1.16 17.16 21.33
C PHE A 364 1.28 17.05 22.85
N GLY A 365 2.20 17.81 23.46
CA GLY A 365 2.40 17.87 24.91
C GLY A 365 3.54 16.98 25.41
N SER A 366 3.40 16.47 26.64
CA SER A 366 4.42 15.65 27.29
C SER A 366 4.62 14.31 26.59
N PRO A 367 5.86 13.74 26.59
CA PRO A 367 6.11 12.42 26.04
C PRO A 367 5.23 11.36 26.74
N PRO A 368 4.67 10.40 25.99
CA PRO A 368 3.93 9.28 26.58
C PRO A 368 4.81 8.44 27.51
N ALA A 369 4.18 7.79 28.51
CA ALA A 369 4.87 6.94 29.48
C ALA A 369 5.72 5.86 28.79
N GLY A 370 6.93 5.62 29.32
CA GLY A 370 7.89 4.66 28.77
C GLY A 370 8.93 5.26 27.81
N LEU A 371 8.64 6.42 27.21
CA LEU A 371 9.68 7.24 26.58
C LEU A 371 10.33 8.09 27.69
N GLY A 372 11.57 7.78 28.07
CA GLY A 372 12.35 8.65 28.96
C GLY A 372 12.31 10.10 28.45
N SER A 373 12.52 11.08 29.33
CA SER A 373 12.45 12.52 29.01
C SER A 373 13.42 12.86 27.87
N SER A 374 12.96 12.66 26.64
CA SER A 374 13.72 12.90 25.44
C SER A 374 13.60 14.39 25.19
N SER A 375 14.41 15.14 25.92
CA SER A 375 14.57 16.57 25.66
C SER A 375 15.10 16.68 24.24
N ILE A 376 14.44 17.50 23.43
CA ILE A 376 14.98 17.91 22.13
C ILE A 376 16.36 18.52 22.46
N PRO A 377 17.47 18.02 21.91
CA PRO A 377 18.78 18.65 22.11
C PRO A 377 18.83 19.92 21.26
N LEU A 378 18.04 20.92 21.65
CA LEU A 378 18.08 22.25 21.09
C LEU A 378 19.22 23.02 21.76
N HIS A 379 19.97 23.78 20.97
CA HIS A 379 20.84 24.81 21.54
C HIS A 379 19.97 25.77 22.36
N VAL A 380 20.35 26.06 23.61
CA VAL A 380 19.54 26.81 24.59
C VAL A 380 18.94 28.09 24.01
N THR A 381 19.71 28.81 23.21
CA THR A 381 19.27 30.04 22.52
C THR A 381 18.12 29.82 21.53
N ASN A 382 18.17 28.75 20.74
CA ASN A 382 17.09 28.41 19.79
C ASN A 382 15.83 28.00 20.56
N GLN A 383 15.98 27.29 21.68
CA GLN A 383 14.87 26.85 22.51
C GLN A 383 14.09 28.04 23.11
N ILE A 384 14.79 29.06 23.62
CA ILE A 384 14.15 30.27 24.17
C ILE A 384 13.37 31.01 23.08
N THR A 385 13.96 31.21 21.90
CA THR A 385 13.29 31.90 20.78
C THR A 385 12.06 31.14 20.30
N LEU A 386 12.18 29.82 20.10
CA LEU A 386 11.05 28.97 19.68
C LEU A 386 9.93 28.96 20.72
N GLU A 387 10.26 28.95 22.01
CA GLU A 387 9.28 29.00 23.09
C GLU A 387 8.53 30.35 23.10
N ALA A 388 9.23 31.47 22.94
CA ALA A 388 8.60 32.79 22.87
C ALA A 388 7.63 32.89 21.67
N LEU A 389 8.03 32.36 20.50
CA LEU A 389 7.17 32.31 19.32
C LEU A 389 5.95 31.41 19.54
N TYR A 390 6.11 30.26 20.20
CA TYR A 390 5.01 29.36 20.53
C TYR A 390 4.00 30.01 21.49
N GLN A 391 4.45 30.73 22.52
CA GLN A 391 3.55 31.45 23.41
C GLN A 391 2.73 32.52 22.66
N ARG A 392 3.35 33.25 21.73
CA ARG A 392 2.64 34.20 20.85
C ARG A 392 1.61 33.48 19.97
N HIS A 393 1.97 32.35 19.38
CA HIS A 393 1.07 31.54 18.56
C HIS A 393 -0.17 31.07 19.35
N ARG A 394 0.02 30.54 20.57
CA ARG A 394 -1.08 30.13 21.45
C ARG A 394 -2.02 31.28 21.81
N LEU A 395 -1.48 32.47 22.07
CA LEU A 395 -2.29 33.66 22.35
C LEU A 395 -3.15 34.04 21.14
N GLN A 396 -2.58 34.00 19.92
CA GLN A 396 -3.34 34.27 18.70
C GLN A 396 -4.46 33.25 18.45
N LEU A 397 -4.22 31.96 18.71
CA LEU A 397 -5.25 30.93 18.60
C LEU A 397 -6.39 31.13 19.60
N ARG A 398 -6.10 31.59 20.82
CA ARG A 398 -7.12 31.91 21.83
C ARG A 398 -7.98 33.11 21.39
N LEU A 399 -7.35 34.15 20.87
CA LEU A 399 -8.06 35.34 20.37
C LEU A 399 -8.95 35.04 19.16
N LYS A 400 -8.60 34.08 18.31
CA LYS A 400 -9.42 33.65 17.16
C LYS A 400 -10.61 32.76 17.52
N ARG A 401 -10.66 32.22 18.75
CA ARG A 401 -11.74 31.35 19.25
C ARG A 401 -12.76 32.11 20.11
N GLN A 402 -12.51 33.38 20.39
CA GLN A 402 -13.45 34.35 20.96
C GLN A 402 -14.14 35.07 19.81
#